data_AF-A0A958L436-F1
#
_entry.id   AF-A0A958L436-F1
#
_cell.length_a   1.000
_cell.length_b   1.000
_cell.length_c   1.000
_cell.angle_alpha   90.00
_cell.angle_beta   90.00
_cell.angle_gamma   90.00
#
_symmetry.space_group_name_H-M   'P 1'
#
loop_
_entity.id
_entity.type
_entity.pdbx_description
1 polymer ?
#
loop_
_entity_poly.entity_id
_entity_poly.type
_entity_poly.pdbx_seq_one_letter_code
_entity_poly.pdbx_strand_id
1 'polypeptide(L)'
;MEIKNRFDEVFAIEVEGWCYGIQSYPGELFPGLIHAVVRECAPSFKAAVEHNFVFDILELSKRFSRAAKYLVHEKEICFSVLAQLPNPSHLNEDGQFVLAQIVDQVEQKYGGALERLQRKWAWERRQEAA
;
A
#
# COMPACT_ATOMS: atom_id res chain seq x y z
N MET A 1 -13.65 -7.87 26.68
CA MET A 1 -13.25 -8.90 25.70
C MET A 1 -12.61 -8.14 24.55
N GLU A 2 -11.28 -7.98 24.61
CA GLU A 2 -10.54 -7.11 23.68
C GLU A 2 -10.53 -7.72 22.29
N ILE A 3 -11.26 -7.11 21.37
CA ILE A 3 -11.11 -7.31 19.92
C ILE A 3 -9.82 -6.58 19.51
N LYS A 4 -8.68 -7.06 20.00
CA LYS A 4 -7.36 -6.68 19.51
C LYS A 4 -6.84 -7.85 18.67
N ASN A 5 -6.30 -7.54 17.48
CA ASN A 5 -5.38 -8.40 16.72
C ASN A 5 -6.00 -9.52 15.84
N ARG A 6 -6.82 -9.17 14.85
CA ARG A 6 -7.01 -10.02 13.64
C ARG A 6 -6.97 -9.25 12.33
N PHE A 7 -6.58 -7.97 12.35
CA PHE A 7 -6.54 -7.17 11.13
C PHE A 7 -5.48 -7.69 10.16
N ASP A 8 -4.37 -8.21 10.68
CA ASP A 8 -3.34 -8.92 9.93
C ASP A 8 -3.91 -10.09 9.12
N GLU A 9 -4.76 -10.92 9.73
CA GLU A 9 -5.42 -12.03 9.04
C GLU A 9 -6.42 -11.53 7.98
N VAL A 10 -7.24 -10.52 8.31
CA VAL A 10 -8.19 -9.93 7.36
C VAL A 10 -7.47 -9.35 6.15
N PHE A 11 -6.40 -8.60 6.40
CA PHE A 11 -5.57 -8.00 5.36
C PHE A 11 -4.88 -9.08 4.52
N ALA A 12 -4.37 -10.14 5.14
CA ALA A 12 -3.77 -11.25 4.41
C ALA A 12 -4.77 -11.95 3.48
N ILE A 13 -5.99 -12.23 3.96
CA ILE A 13 -7.08 -12.82 3.17
C ILE A 13 -7.45 -11.91 2.00
N GLU A 14 -7.56 -10.60 2.23
CA GLU A 14 -7.88 -9.64 1.18
C GLU A 14 -6.81 -9.63 0.08
N VAL A 15 -5.52 -9.53 0.46
CA VAL A 15 -4.41 -9.55 -0.49
C VAL A 15 -4.35 -10.88 -1.26
N GLU A 16 -4.65 -12.00 -0.60
CA GLU A 16 -4.79 -13.31 -1.27
C GLU A 16 -5.93 -13.29 -2.30
N GLY A 17 -7.10 -12.77 -1.93
CA GLY A 17 -8.24 -12.64 -2.82
C GLY A 17 -7.92 -11.81 -4.07
N TRP A 18 -7.26 -10.67 -3.91
CA TRP A 18 -6.81 -9.85 -5.03
C TRP A 18 -5.79 -10.56 -5.92
N CYS A 19 -4.78 -11.20 -5.31
CA CYS A 19 -3.78 -11.96 -6.06
C CYS A 19 -4.43 -13.10 -6.87
N TYR A 20 -5.35 -13.84 -6.26
CA TYR A 20 -6.11 -14.90 -6.94
C TYR A 20 -6.96 -14.34 -8.09
N GLY A 21 -7.65 -13.22 -7.87
CA GLY A 21 -8.45 -12.53 -8.87
C GLY A 21 -7.62 -12.09 -10.08
N ILE A 22 -6.43 -11.53 -9.86
CA ILE A 22 -5.50 -11.15 -10.94
C ILE A 22 -5.04 -12.40 -11.70
N GLN A 23 -4.60 -13.45 -10.99
CA GLN A 23 -4.10 -14.68 -11.62
C GLN A 23 -5.15 -15.39 -12.48
N SER A 24 -6.40 -15.37 -12.01
CA SER A 24 -7.54 -16.07 -12.63
C SER A 24 -8.35 -15.19 -13.58
N TYR A 25 -7.93 -13.94 -13.81
CA TYR A 25 -8.67 -13.00 -14.64
C TYR A 25 -8.76 -13.52 -16.08
N PRO A 26 -9.98 -13.67 -16.66
CA PRO A 26 -10.15 -14.28 -17.98
C PRO A 26 -9.80 -13.33 -19.14
N GLY A 27 -9.71 -12.03 -18.86
CA GLY A 27 -9.37 -11.00 -19.84
C GLY A 27 -7.87 -10.72 -19.92
N GLU A 28 -7.51 -9.73 -20.73
CA GLU A 28 -6.14 -9.26 -20.84
C GLU A 28 -5.73 -8.44 -19.60
N LEU A 29 -4.58 -8.79 -19.02
CA LEU A 29 -3.92 -7.99 -18.00
C LEU A 29 -3.03 -6.95 -18.67
N PHE A 30 -3.16 -5.70 -18.25
CA PHE A 30 -2.29 -4.60 -18.64
C PHE A 30 -1.84 -3.82 -17.40
N PRO A 31 -0.69 -3.12 -17.41
CA PRO A 31 -0.15 -2.43 -16.22
C PRO A 31 -1.16 -1.50 -15.53
N GLY A 32 -1.93 -0.74 -16.31
CA GLY A 32 -2.96 0.17 -15.78
C GLY A 32 -4.01 -0.53 -14.92
N LEU A 33 -4.41 -1.76 -15.27
CA LEU A 33 -5.35 -2.56 -14.47
C LEU A 33 -4.73 -2.94 -13.12
N ILE A 34 -3.45 -3.35 -13.10
CA ILE A 34 -2.76 -3.72 -11.85
C ILE A 34 -2.66 -2.50 -10.91
N HIS A 35 -2.32 -1.33 -11.45
CA HIS A 35 -2.30 -0.09 -10.68
C HIS A 35 -3.69 0.35 -10.21
N ALA A 36 -4.74 0.09 -10.98
CA ALA A 36 -6.12 0.32 -10.55
C ALA A 36 -6.49 -0.59 -9.38
N VAL A 37 -6.17 -1.88 -9.44
CA VAL A 37 -6.38 -2.81 -8.31
C VAL A 37 -5.65 -2.34 -7.05
N VAL A 38 -4.38 -1.94 -7.16
CA VAL A 38 -3.62 -1.39 -6.02
C VAL A 38 -4.30 -0.15 -5.44
N ARG A 39 -4.91 0.70 -6.27
CA ARG A 39 -5.66 1.87 -5.84
C ARG A 39 -6.96 1.49 -5.11
N GLU A 40 -7.65 0.46 -5.58
CA GLU A 40 -8.84 -0.07 -4.88
C GLU A 40 -8.49 -0.61 -3.49
N CYS A 41 -7.26 -1.07 -3.26
CA CYS A 41 -6.77 -1.46 -1.93
C CYS A 41 -6.44 -0.28 -0.99
N ALA A 42 -6.56 0.98 -1.44
CA ALA A 42 -6.22 2.16 -0.63
C ALA A 42 -6.93 2.22 0.73
N PRO A 43 -8.25 1.92 0.85
CA PRO A 43 -8.93 1.87 2.14
C PRO A 43 -8.30 0.86 3.10
N SER A 44 -7.86 -0.29 2.59
CA SER A 44 -7.27 -1.38 3.37
C SER A 44 -5.87 -1.01 3.86
N PHE A 45 -5.08 -0.31 3.05
CA PHE A 45 -3.79 0.24 3.49
C PHE A 45 -3.96 1.32 4.57
N LYS A 46 -4.96 2.19 4.42
CA LYS A 46 -5.29 3.19 5.43
C LYS A 46 -5.71 2.51 6.74
N ALA A 47 -6.62 1.53 6.67
CA ALA A 47 -7.07 0.77 7.83
C ALA A 47 -5.92 0.02 8.51
N ALA A 48 -4.96 -0.52 7.75
CA ALA A 48 -3.76 -1.13 8.32
C ALA A 48 -2.99 -0.16 9.21
N VAL A 49 -2.79 1.07 8.75
CA VAL A 49 -2.09 2.10 9.52
C VAL A 49 -2.91 2.53 10.75
N GLU A 50 -4.22 2.74 10.60
CA GLU A 50 -5.12 3.15 11.69
C GLU A 50 -5.27 2.07 12.78
N HIS A 51 -5.11 0.79 12.41
CA HIS A 51 -5.11 -0.35 13.32
C HIS A 51 -3.71 -0.76 13.79
N ASN A 52 -2.70 0.10 13.58
CA ASN A 52 -1.31 -0.12 13.99
C ASN A 52 -0.69 -1.42 13.44
N PHE A 53 -1.11 -1.84 12.24
CA PHE A 53 -0.60 -3.02 11.56
C PHE A 53 0.47 -2.64 10.53
N VAL A 54 1.71 -3.04 10.82
CA VAL A 54 2.87 -2.84 9.95
C VAL A 54 2.96 -4.01 8.96
N PHE A 55 2.41 -3.84 7.76
CA PHE A 55 2.53 -4.86 6.71
C PHE A 55 3.86 -4.76 5.95
N ASP A 56 4.31 -5.88 5.40
CA ASP A 56 5.48 -5.94 4.52
C ASP A 56 5.08 -5.50 3.10
N ILE A 57 5.35 -4.24 2.78
CA ILE A 57 5.03 -3.65 1.47
C ILE A 57 5.85 -4.27 0.33
N LEU A 58 7.06 -4.77 0.62
CA LEU A 58 7.94 -5.37 -0.38
C LEU A 58 7.43 -6.76 -0.77
N GLU A 59 7.01 -7.55 0.21
CA GLU A 59 6.39 -8.86 -0.02
C GLU A 59 5.02 -8.74 -0.67
N LEU A 60 4.20 -7.78 -0.23
CA LEU A 60 2.93 -7.47 -0.90
C LEU A 60 3.17 -7.14 -2.38
N SER A 61 4.15 -6.28 -2.68
CA SER A 61 4.46 -5.89 -4.06
C SER A 61 4.96 -7.06 -4.92
N LYS A 62 5.75 -7.97 -4.35
CA LYS A 62 6.15 -9.23 -5.02
C LYS A 62 4.96 -10.10 -5.35
N ARG A 63 4.02 -10.26 -4.41
CA ARG A 63 2.81 -11.07 -4.60
C ARG A 63 1.95 -10.54 -5.73
N PHE A 64 1.71 -9.23 -5.77
CA PHE A 64 1.01 -8.57 -6.89
C PHE A 64 1.77 -8.73 -8.22
N SER A 65 3.09 -8.53 -8.23
CA SER A 65 3.91 -8.68 -9.44
C SER A 65 3.82 -10.12 -9.98
N ARG A 66 3.99 -11.12 -9.10
CA ARG A 66 3.88 -12.53 -9.45
C ARG A 66 2.46 -12.90 -9.91
N ALA A 67 1.43 -12.38 -9.25
CA ALA A 67 0.05 -12.59 -9.66
C ALA A 67 -0.23 -12.07 -11.07
N ALA A 68 0.35 -10.92 -11.41
CA ALA A 68 0.31 -10.34 -12.74
C ALA A 68 1.33 -10.97 -13.72
N LYS A 69 1.89 -12.16 -13.41
CA LYS A 69 2.92 -12.83 -14.23
C LYS A 69 4.12 -11.95 -14.56
N TYR A 70 4.53 -11.12 -13.61
CA TYR A 70 5.62 -10.15 -13.71
C TYR A 70 5.43 -9.07 -14.78
N LEU A 71 4.19 -8.85 -15.23
CA LEU A 71 3.83 -7.77 -16.17
C LEU A 71 4.22 -6.39 -15.64
N VAL A 72 4.10 -6.18 -14.32
CA VAL A 72 4.52 -4.96 -13.63
C VAL A 72 5.58 -5.33 -12.62
N HIS A 73 6.70 -4.61 -12.62
CA HIS A 73 7.83 -4.89 -11.74
C HIS A 73 7.48 -4.58 -10.28
N GLU A 74 7.93 -5.40 -9.32
CA GLU A 74 7.64 -5.23 -7.88
C GLU A 74 7.96 -3.82 -7.36
N LYS A 75 9.04 -3.20 -7.84
CA LYS A 75 9.42 -1.82 -7.49
C LYS A 75 8.33 -0.82 -7.86
N GLU A 76 7.75 -0.95 -9.04
CA GLU A 76 6.71 -0.04 -9.53
C GLU A 76 5.42 -0.20 -8.72
N ILE A 77 5.05 -1.46 -8.41
CA ILE A 77 3.92 -1.77 -7.53
C ILE A 77 4.15 -1.18 -6.13
N CYS A 78 5.36 -1.31 -5.59
CA CYS A 78 5.71 -0.78 -4.28
C CYS A 78 5.50 0.75 -4.20
N PHE A 79 5.97 1.49 -5.20
CA PHE A 79 5.69 2.93 -5.27
C PHE A 79 4.22 3.26 -5.51
N SER A 80 3.48 2.40 -6.22
CA SER A 80 2.02 2.55 -6.38
C SER A 80 1.28 2.36 -5.05
N VAL A 81 1.68 1.40 -4.23
CA VAL A 81 1.14 1.17 -2.88
C VAL A 81 1.51 2.32 -1.96
N LEU A 82 2.76 2.77 -1.95
CA LEU A 82 3.20 3.96 -1.19
C LEU A 82 2.34 5.18 -1.53
N ALA A 83 2.05 5.38 -2.81
CA ALA A 83 1.21 6.49 -3.26
C ALA A 83 -0.23 6.43 -2.72
N GLN A 84 -0.69 5.30 -2.19
CA GLN A 84 -2.00 5.16 -1.54
C GLN A 84 -1.96 5.41 -0.02
N LEU A 85 -0.78 5.49 0.60
CA LEU A 85 -0.67 5.69 2.04
C LEU A 85 -1.19 7.07 2.47
N PRO A 86 -1.86 7.16 3.64
CA PRO A 86 -2.44 8.40 4.14
C PRO A 86 -1.39 9.45 4.48
N ASN A 87 -1.81 10.72 4.51
CA ASN A 87 -0.99 11.82 5.02
C ASN A 87 -0.80 11.67 6.54
N PRO A 88 0.42 11.76 7.08
CA PRO A 88 0.67 11.62 8.52
C PRO A 88 -0.09 12.64 9.38
N SER A 89 -0.46 13.81 8.85
CA SER A 89 -1.27 14.79 9.58
C SER A 89 -2.68 14.30 9.94
N HIS A 90 -3.16 13.24 9.29
CA HIS A 90 -4.48 12.64 9.55
C HIS A 90 -4.43 11.44 10.49
N LEU A 91 -3.25 11.13 11.04
CA LEU A 91 -3.01 9.98 11.90
C LEU A 91 -2.66 10.41 13.33
N ASN A 92 -3.01 9.57 14.29
CA ASN A 92 -2.49 9.66 15.66
C ASN A 92 -1.00 9.25 15.71
N GLU A 93 -0.37 9.40 16.88
CA GLU A 93 1.05 9.11 17.07
C GLU A 93 1.42 7.66 16.69
N ASP A 94 0.62 6.68 17.12
CA ASP A 94 0.85 5.26 16.79
C ASP A 94 0.77 5.01 15.27
N GLY A 95 -0.23 5.58 14.60
CA GLY A 95 -0.40 5.47 13.16
C GLY A 95 0.74 6.16 12.40
N GLN A 96 1.22 7.31 12.88
CA GLN A 96 2.40 7.97 12.30
C GLN A 96 3.65 7.10 12.42
N PHE A 97 3.82 6.42 13.56
CA PHE A 97 4.92 5.49 13.77
C PHE A 97 4.84 4.27 12.83
N VAL A 98 3.67 3.66 12.69
CA VAL A 98 3.42 2.53 11.77
C VAL A 98 3.66 2.95 10.31
N LEU A 99 3.16 4.12 9.91
CA LEU A 99 3.39 4.68 8.59
C LEU A 99 4.89 4.85 8.31
N ALA A 100 5.65 5.41 9.26
CA ALA A 100 7.10 5.58 9.13
C ALA A 100 7.81 4.22 8.93
N GLN A 101 7.43 3.19 9.70
CA GLN A 101 8.00 1.85 9.55
C GLN A 101 7.73 1.23 8.17
N ILE A 102 6.54 1.44 7.60
CA ILE A 102 6.22 0.96 6.24
C ILE A 102 7.05 1.73 5.20
N VAL A 103 7.16 3.05 5.33
CA VAL A 103 7.93 3.90 4.40
C VAL A 103 9.42 3.56 4.43
N ASP A 104 9.98 3.31 5.61
CA ASP A 104 11.38 2.96 5.80
C ASP A 104 11.78 1.67 5.07
N GLN A 105 10.88 0.67 4.99
CA GLN A 105 11.13 -0.55 4.21
C GLN A 105 11.44 -0.23 2.73
N VAL A 106 10.73 0.74 2.16
CA VAL A 106 10.90 1.13 0.75
C VAL A 106 12.09 2.06 0.56
N GLU A 107 12.29 2.99 1.49
CA GLU A 107 13.46 3.88 1.47
C GLU A 107 14.76 3.06 1.54
N GLN A 108 14.84 2.09 2.45
CA GLN A 108 16.01 1.22 2.59
C GLN A 108 16.28 0.36 1.35
N LYS A 109 15.23 -0.16 0.70
CA LYS A 109 15.40 -1.06 -0.47
C LYS A 109 15.62 -0.33 -1.79
N TYR A 110 14.92 0.79 -2.02
CA TYR A 110 14.87 1.45 -3.33
C TYR A 110 15.28 2.92 -3.32
N GLY A 111 15.30 3.59 -2.17
CA GLY A 111 15.53 5.02 -2.02
C GLY A 111 14.43 5.92 -2.60
N GLY A 112 14.35 7.15 -2.11
CA GLY A 112 13.48 8.19 -2.67
C GLY A 112 11.98 8.01 -2.41
N ALA A 113 11.60 7.13 -1.48
CA ALA A 113 10.24 6.99 -1.00
C ALA A 113 9.81 8.22 -0.20
N LEU A 114 10.66 8.67 0.73
CA LEU A 114 10.41 9.85 1.56
C LEU A 114 10.22 11.11 0.72
N GLU A 115 11.11 11.36 -0.25
CA GLU A 115 11.04 12.53 -1.12
C GLU A 115 9.72 12.56 -1.91
N ARG A 116 9.29 11.42 -2.46
CA ARG A 116 8.04 11.31 -3.24
C ARG A 116 6.82 11.55 -2.36
N LEU A 117 6.78 10.97 -1.17
CA LEU A 117 5.68 11.16 -0.22
C LEU A 117 5.60 12.59 0.29
N GLN A 118 6.75 13.22 0.60
CA GLN A 118 6.78 14.62 1.00
C GLN A 118 6.20 15.54 -0.08
N ARG A 119 6.53 15.32 -1.35
CA ARG A 119 5.95 16.07 -2.48
C ARG A 119 4.43 15.86 -2.58
N LYS A 120 3.97 14.61 -2.49
CA LYS A 120 2.54 14.25 -2.50
C LYS A 120 1.80 14.97 -1.37
N TRP A 121 2.22 14.78 -0.12
CA TRP A 121 1.55 15.35 1.05
C TRP A 121 1.63 16.88 1.10
N ALA A 122 2.71 17.49 0.56
CA ALA A 122 2.78 18.93 0.41
C ALA A 122 1.73 19.48 -0.58
N TRP A 123 1.45 18.75 -1.65
CA TRP A 123 0.39 19.12 -2.59
C TRP A 123 -1.01 18.94 -1.99
N GLU A 124 -1.24 17.85 -1.25
CA GLU A 124 -2.52 17.62 -0.54
C GLU A 124 -2.83 18.74 0.46
N ARG A 125 -1.85 19.12 1.30
CA ARG A 125 -2.00 20.24 2.25
C ARG A 125 -2.34 21.57 1.57
N ARG A 126 -1.80 21.82 0.37
CA ARG A 126 -2.12 23.03 -0.40
C ARG A 126 -3.56 23.02 -0.90
N GLN A 127 -4.09 21.86 -1.25
CA GLN A 127 -5.48 21.72 -1.68
C GLN A 127 -6.47 21.85 -0.53
N GLU A 128 -6.11 21.36 0.67
CA GLU A 128 -6.95 21.51 1.87
C GLU A 128 -7.03 22.96 2.37
N ALA A 129 -6.01 23.77 2.07
CA ALA A 129 -5.95 25.18 2.47
C ALA A 129 -6.62 26.15 1.47
N ALA A 130 -7.04 25.66 0.30
CA ALA A 130 -7.66 26.43 -0.78
C ALA A 130 -9.18 26.31 -0.75
#